data_AF-A0A2P5K5J2-F1
#
_entry.id   AF-A0A2P5K5J2-F1
#
_cell.length_a   1.000
_cell.length_b   1.000
_cell.length_c   1.000
_cell.angle_alpha   90.00
_cell.angle_beta   90.00
_cell.angle_gamma   90.00
#
_symmetry.space_group_name_H-M   'P 1'
#
loop_
_entity.id
_entity.type
_entity.pdbx_description
1 polymer ?
#
loop_
_entity_poly.entity_id
_entity_poly.type
_entity_poly.pdbx_seq_one_letter_code
_entity_poly.pdbx_strand_id
1 'polypeptide(L)' 'MTDKEYVIESKRYTDGNGKTVFDSWVTSAKIIEVKHEEQYIVFFPLEGDHAGKKHYIPFSNIHIVYEK' A
#
# COMPACT_ATOMS: atom_id res chain seq x y z
N MET A 1 -12.18 -16.87 -12.23
CA MET A 1 -10.92 -16.10 -12.14
C MET A 1 -10.84 -15.59 -10.73
N THR A 2 -9.86 -16.04 -9.96
CA THR A 2 -9.69 -15.61 -8.56
C THR A 2 -8.98 -14.27 -8.58
N ASP A 3 -9.57 -13.27 -7.95
CA ASP A 3 -8.90 -11.99 -7.77
C ASP A 3 -7.74 -12.18 -6.81
N LYS A 4 -6.55 -11.74 -7.23
CA LYS A 4 -5.35 -11.76 -6.38
C LYS A 4 -5.46 -10.63 -5.37
N GLU A 5 -5.25 -10.94 -4.11
CA GLU A 5 -5.13 -9.94 -3.05
C GLU A 5 -3.67 -9.54 -2.92
N TYR A 6 -3.42 -8.25 -2.71
CA TYR A 6 -2.10 -7.71 -2.45
C TYR A 6 -2.10 -7.03 -1.10
N VAL A 7 -1.07 -7.29 -0.32
CA VAL A 7 -0.76 -6.55 0.90
C VAL A 7 0.37 -5.58 0.61
N ILE A 8 0.14 -4.30 0.89
CA ILE A 8 1.10 -3.21 0.71
C ILE A 8 1.45 -2.68 2.09
N GLU A 9 2.72 -2.76 2.46
CA GLU A 9 3.24 -2.16 3.69
C GLU A 9 4.04 -0.91 3.36
N SER A 10 3.76 0.19 4.08
CA SER A 10 4.46 1.46 3.90
C SER A 10 5.35 1.80 5.07
N LYS A 11 6.48 2.45 4.76
CA LYS A 11 7.38 3.03 5.74
C LYS A 11 6.95 4.47 6.00
N ARG A 12 6.25 4.73 7.11
CA ARG A 12 5.66 6.05 7.37
C ARG A 12 6.58 6.99 8.13
N TYR A 13 7.06 6.62 9.31
CA TYR A 13 7.92 7.47 10.14
C TYR A 13 8.45 6.71 11.36
N THR A 14 9.40 7.31 12.05
CA THR A 14 9.85 6.88 13.38
C THR A 14 8.87 7.45 14.42
N ASP A 15 8.28 6.61 15.27
CA ASP A 15 7.44 7.06 16.37
C ASP A 15 8.25 7.83 17.43
N GLY A 16 7.57 8.40 18.42
CA GLY A 16 8.20 9.13 19.52
C GLY A 16 9.16 8.29 20.38
N ASN A 17 9.23 6.96 20.17
CA ASN A 17 10.14 6.04 20.85
C ASN A 17 11.31 5.59 19.96
N GLY A 18 11.48 6.17 18.77
CA GLY A 18 12.55 5.78 17.85
C GLY A 18 12.25 4.52 17.04
N LYS A 19 11.03 3.97 17.08
CA LYS A 19 10.65 2.76 16.33
C LYS A 19 10.01 3.13 15.00
N THR A 20 10.44 2.50 13.92
CA THR A 20 9.76 2.64 12.61
C THR A 20 8.36 2.05 12.68
N VAL A 21 7.37 2.86 12.31
CA VAL A 21 5.97 2.44 12.17
C VAL A 21 5.68 2.15 10.71
N PHE A 22 5.00 1.03 10.48
CA PHE A 22 4.53 0.62 9.18
C PHE A 22 3.02 0.58 9.17
N ASP A 23 2.43 1.04 8.07
CA ASP A 23 1.00 0.86 7.80
C ASP A 23 0.84 -0.19 6.71
N SER A 24 -0.08 -1.13 6.94
CA SER A 24 -0.37 -2.23 6.02
C SER A 24 -1.79 -2.07 5.47
N TRP A 25 -1.93 -2.26 4.16
CA TRP A 25 -3.22 -2.21 3.47
C TRP A 25 -3.40 -3.43 2.57
N VAL A 26 -4.61 -4.00 2.58
CA VAL A 26 -4.98 -5.08 1.67
C VAL A 26 -5.77 -4.50 0.51
N THR A 27 -5.51 -4.94 -0.71
CA THR A 27 -6.22 -4.50 -1.92
C THR A 27 -6.25 -5.63 -2.96
N SER A 28 -6.96 -5.45 -4.09
CA SER A 28 -6.98 -6.44 -5.17
C SER A 28 -6.14 -5.98 -6.37
N ALA A 29 -5.57 -6.91 -7.13
CA ALA A 29 -4.86 -6.64 -8.38
C ALA A 29 -5.64 -5.75 -9.35
N LYS A 30 -6.96 -5.92 -9.42
CA LYS A 30 -7.85 -5.16 -10.33
C LYS A 30 -7.94 -3.68 -10.00
N ILE A 31 -7.62 -3.32 -8.76
CA ILE A 31 -7.78 -1.96 -8.22
C ILE A 31 -6.43 -1.34 -7.87
N ILE A 32 -5.31 -1.95 -8.29
CA ILE A 32 -3.98 -1.35 -8.25
C ILE A 32 -3.64 -0.82 -9.65
N GLU A 33 -3.22 0.44 -9.71
CA GLU A 33 -2.66 1.06 -10.90
C GLU A 33 -1.22 1.50 -10.60
N VAL A 34 -0.27 1.02 -11.40
CA VAL A 34 1.16 1.31 -11.24
C VAL A 34 1.56 2.45 -12.18
N LYS A 35 2.04 3.57 -11.61
CA LYS A 35 2.50 4.75 -12.36
C LYS A 35 4.02 4.77 -12.38
N HIS A 36 4.61 4.05 -13.34
CA HIS A 36 6.07 3.88 -13.41
C HIS A 36 6.84 5.19 -13.64
N GLU A 37 6.37 6.06 -14.54
CA GLU A 37 7.03 7.34 -14.84
C GLU A 37 7.03 8.30 -13.65
N GLU A 38 5.98 8.23 -12.85
CA GLU A 38 5.76 9.11 -11.69
C GLU A 38 6.19 8.45 -10.37
N GLN A 39 6.65 7.20 -10.43
CA GLN A 39 7.19 6.39 -9.33
C GLN A 39 6.23 6.19 -8.13
N TYR A 40 4.95 5.90 -8.38
CA TYR A 40 3.98 5.58 -7.32
C TYR A 40 2.96 4.52 -7.75
N ILE A 41 2.23 3.94 -6.79
CA ILE A 41 1.02 3.15 -7.04
C ILE A 41 -0.22 3.89 -6.55
N VAL A 42 -1.32 3.69 -7.27
CA VAL A 42 -2.68 4.07 -6.87
C VAL A 42 -3.44 2.81 -6.55
N PHE A 43 -4.18 2.80 -5.44
CA PHE A 43 -5.03 1.67 -5.12
C PHE A 43 -6.21 2.04 -4.24
N PHE A 44 -7.15 1.11 -4.10
CA PHE A 44 -8.28 1.23 -3.18
C PHE A 44 -8.15 0.14 -2.11
N PRO A 45 -7.75 0.48 -0.87
CA PRO A 45 -7.64 -0.52 0.19
C PRO A 45 -9.01 -1.14 0.49
N LEU A 46 -9.04 -2.46 0.63
CA LEU A 46 -10.14 -3.22 1.22
C LEU A 46 -10.07 -3.18 2.76
N GLU A 47 -8.86 -3.18 3.32
CA GLU A 47 -8.59 -3.16 4.77
C GLU A 47 -7.59 -2.06 5.16
N GLY A 48 -7.63 -1.64 6.44
CA GLY A 48 -6.78 -0.60 7.04
C GLY A 48 -7.49 0.76 7.20
N ASP A 49 -6.77 1.75 7.72
CA ASP A 49 -7.33 3.07 8.10
C ASP A 49 -7.99 3.86 6.94
N HIS A 50 -7.62 3.53 5.70
CA HIS A 50 -8.09 4.20 4.48
C HIS A 50 -8.98 3.30 3.62
N ALA A 51 -9.57 2.25 4.20
CA ALA A 51 -10.46 1.32 3.50
C ALA A 51 -11.55 2.05 2.68
N GLY A 52 -11.73 1.63 1.43
CA GLY A 52 -12.69 2.17 0.47
C GLY A 52 -12.30 3.53 -0.15
N LYS A 53 -11.18 4.13 0.24
CA LYS A 53 -10.72 5.42 -0.30
C LYS A 53 -9.56 5.25 -1.26
N LYS A 54 -9.55 6.04 -2.33
CA LYS A 54 -8.43 6.08 -3.27
C LYS A 54 -7.16 6.53 -2.53
N HIS A 55 -6.13 5.70 -2.55
CA HIS A 55 -4.84 5.96 -1.92
C HIS A 55 -3.72 6.00 -2.95
N TYR A 56 -2.67 6.75 -2.63
CA TYR A 56 -1.49 6.95 -3.48
C TYR A 56 -0.26 6.75 -2.61
N ILE A 57 0.67 5.89 -3.03
CA ILE A 57 1.92 5.68 -2.30
C ILE A 57 3.13 5.68 -3.25
N PRO A 58 4.10 6.60 -3.02
CA PRO A 58 5.36 6.59 -3.75
C PRO A 58 6.15 5.30 -3.51
N PHE A 59 6.88 4.83 -4.52
CA PHE A 59 7.72 3.63 -4.40
C PHE A 59 8.74 3.75 -3.28
N SER A 60 9.26 4.96 -3.01
CA SER A 60 10.17 5.24 -1.89
C SER A 60 9.59 4.93 -0.51
N ASN A 61 8.25 4.95 -0.40
CA ASN A 61 7.54 4.73 0.85
C ASN A 61 7.01 3.30 0.95
N ILE A 62 7.11 2.50 -0.11
CA ILE A 62 6.74 1.08 -0.08
C ILE A 62 7.86 0.30 0.60
N HIS A 63 7.51 -0.40 1.67
CA HIS A 63 8.42 -1.32 2.35
C HIS A 63 8.36 -2.71 1.73
N ILE A 64 7.14 -3.26 1.60
CA ILE A 64 6.91 -4.62 1.11
C ILE A 64 5.59 -4.63 0.32
N VAL A 65 5.56 -5.39 -0.79
CA VAL A 65 4.34 -5.78 -1.49
C VAL A 65 4.36 -7.28 -1.69
N TYR A 66 3.31 -7.99 -1.28
CA TYR A 66 3.17 -9.43 -1.51
C TYR A 66 1.73 -9.83 -1.86
N GLU A 67 1.59 -10.94 -2.58
CA GLU A 67 0.31 -11.54 -2.96
C GLU A 67 -0.20 -12.43 -1.81
N LYS A 68 -1.50 -12.35 -1.51
CA LYS A 68 -2.20 -13.10 -0.46
C LYS A 68 -3.20 -14.09 -1.08
#